data_AF-A0A662EYN6-F1
#
_entry.id   AF-A0A662EYN6-F1
#
_cell.length_a   1.000
_cell.length_b   1.000
_cell.length_c   1.000
_cell.angle_alpha   90.00
_cell.angle_beta   90.00
_cell.angle_gamma   90.00
#
_symmetry.space_group_name_H-M   'P 1'
#
loop_
_entity.id
_entity.type
_entity.pdbx_description
1 polymer ?
#
loop_
_entity_poly.entity_id
_entity_poly.type
_entity_poly.pdbx_seq_one_letter_code
_entity_poly.pdbx_strand_id
1 'polypeptide(L)'
;MDTWRNEILRGLLGADLIGFHAYDYVRHFLSSVRRLLGIENTLGRIHFDGRVVLVDAFPLGIDFEHFTKILTEERVKKKVKEYHEAFKNLYVIFPLDRLDYTKGIPQRLKAYELFLAKYPNYRGKVVLVLVISPSRTGVKEHTVLKKEIDELVGKINGKYSTLNWNPIIYMYKYIPFEDLLALYQIAM
;
A
#
# COMPACT_ATOMS: atom_id res chain seq x y z
N MET A 1 15.92 2.99 25.68
CA MET A 1 15.88 1.61 26.21
C MET A 1 14.42 1.22 26.23
N ASP A 2 14.00 0.30 25.36
CA ASP A 2 12.60 -0.13 25.31
C ASP A 2 12.27 -0.98 26.53
N THR A 3 11.60 -0.38 27.51
CA THR A 3 11.32 -0.95 28.82
C THR A 3 10.15 -1.95 28.86
N TRP A 4 9.46 -2.19 27.74
CA TRP A 4 8.21 -2.98 27.70
C TRP A 4 8.25 -4.21 26.78
N ARG A 5 9.43 -4.59 26.25
CA ARG A 5 9.51 -5.68 25.25
C ARG A 5 9.05 -7.03 25.82
N ASN A 6 9.42 -7.32 27.06
CA ASN A 6 9.07 -8.59 27.71
C ASN A 6 7.58 -8.62 28.06
N GLU A 7 7.05 -7.49 28.52
CA GLU A 7 5.66 -7.27 28.90
C GLU A 7 4.74 -7.43 27.68
N ILE A 8 5.14 -6.86 26.53
CA ILE A 8 4.40 -7.03 25.26
C ILE A 8 4.37 -8.50 24.85
N LEU A 9 5.51 -9.20 24.89
CA LEU A 9 5.54 -10.62 24.51
C LEU A 9 4.69 -11.48 25.46
N ARG A 10 4.79 -11.25 26.78
CA ARG A 10 3.95 -11.93 27.77
C ARG A 10 2.47 -11.64 27.57
N GLY A 11 2.13 -10.38 27.26
CA GLY A 11 0.75 -9.98 26.94
C GLY A 11 0.21 -10.72 25.71
N LEU A 12 1.01 -10.86 24.65
CA LEU A 12 0.62 -11.61 23.45
C LEU A 12 0.44 -13.11 23.73
N LEU A 13 1.27 -13.70 24.58
CA LEU A 13 1.13 -15.11 25.03
C LEU A 13 -0.12 -15.35 25.92
N GLY A 14 -0.87 -14.31 26.25
CA GLY A 14 -2.20 -14.44 26.84
C GLY A 14 -3.24 -15.05 25.88
N ALA A 15 -3.04 -14.94 24.55
CA ALA A 15 -3.92 -15.53 23.55
C ALA A 15 -3.73 -17.05 23.43
N ASP A 16 -4.72 -17.75 22.86
CA ASP A 16 -4.61 -19.17 22.49
C ASP A 16 -4.05 -19.36 21.06
N LEU A 17 -4.24 -18.34 20.21
CA LEU A 17 -3.76 -18.29 18.82
C LEU A 17 -3.21 -16.90 18.52
N ILE A 18 -2.00 -16.85 17.95
CA ILE A 18 -1.36 -15.63 17.44
C ILE A 18 -1.13 -15.82 15.94
N GLY A 19 -1.83 -15.01 15.13
CA GLY A 19 -1.73 -15.05 13.68
C GLY A 19 -0.87 -13.92 13.11
N PHE A 20 0.00 -14.24 12.15
CA PHE A 20 0.77 -13.27 11.37
C PHE A 20 0.48 -13.39 9.87
N HIS A 21 0.78 -12.37 9.06
CA HIS A 21 0.54 -12.45 7.62
C HIS A 21 1.58 -13.24 6.83
N ALA A 22 2.77 -13.47 7.39
CA ALA A 22 3.88 -14.13 6.71
C ALA A 22 4.66 -15.03 7.68
N TYR A 23 5.19 -16.14 7.16
CA TYR A 23 6.02 -17.07 7.93
C TYR A 23 7.25 -16.38 8.54
N ASP A 24 7.80 -15.37 7.88
CA ASP A 24 8.95 -14.62 8.43
C ASP A 24 8.60 -13.90 9.74
N TYR A 25 7.39 -13.35 9.84
CA TYR A 25 6.92 -12.70 11.06
C TYR A 25 6.69 -13.71 12.17
N VAL A 26 6.16 -14.90 11.85
CA VAL A 26 6.10 -16.03 12.79
C VAL A 26 7.50 -16.37 13.31
N ARG A 27 8.48 -16.55 12.42
CA ARG A 27 9.86 -16.85 12.80
C ARG A 27 10.48 -15.75 13.67
N HIS A 28 10.25 -14.48 13.35
CA HIS A 28 10.73 -13.36 14.15
C HIS A 28 10.08 -13.31 15.54
N PHE A 29 8.78 -13.56 15.64
CA PHE A 29 8.07 -13.62 16.91
C PHE A 29 8.59 -14.76 17.79
N LEU A 30 8.63 -15.99 17.24
CA LEU A 30 9.16 -17.17 17.95
C LEU A 30 10.61 -16.98 18.40
N SER A 31 11.45 -16.41 17.54
CA SER A 31 12.83 -16.06 17.92
C SER A 31 12.89 -15.01 19.02
N SER A 32 11.94 -14.08 19.07
CA SER A 32 11.89 -13.04 20.11
C SER A 32 11.45 -13.63 21.44
N VAL A 33 10.42 -14.48 21.45
CA VAL A 33 9.98 -15.22 22.64
C VAL A 33 11.12 -16.08 23.20
N ARG A 34 11.83 -16.83 22.35
CA ARG A 34 12.98 -17.62 22.77
C ARG A 34 14.10 -16.77 23.38
N ARG A 35 14.51 -15.70 22.69
CA ARG A 35 15.65 -14.86 23.10
C ARG A 35 15.36 -14.00 24.33
N LEU A 36 14.14 -13.51 24.49
CA LEU A 36 13.80 -12.53 25.52
C LEU A 36 13.13 -13.17 26.74
N LEU A 37 12.36 -14.24 26.56
CA LEU A 37 11.65 -14.92 27.65
C LEU A 37 12.24 -16.30 27.98
N GLY A 38 13.14 -16.84 27.16
CA GLY A 38 13.73 -18.17 27.36
C GLY A 38 12.76 -19.33 27.07
N ILE A 39 11.62 -19.05 26.42
CA ILE A 39 10.58 -20.05 26.16
C ILE A 39 10.81 -20.64 24.77
N GLU A 40 11.01 -21.95 24.71
CA GLU A 40 11.13 -22.70 23.46
C GLU A 40 9.76 -22.97 22.83
N ASN A 41 9.74 -23.22 21.53
CA ASN A 41 8.55 -23.65 20.82
C ASN A 41 8.82 -24.97 20.08
N THR A 42 7.76 -25.73 19.81
CA THR A 42 7.80 -26.90 18.93
C THR A 42 6.77 -26.72 17.82
N LEU A 43 7.22 -26.56 16.57
CA LEU A 43 6.33 -26.37 15.41
C LEU A 43 5.28 -25.26 15.61
N GLY A 44 5.71 -24.10 16.13
CA GLY A 44 4.82 -22.97 16.38
C GLY A 44 3.95 -23.10 17.64
N ARG A 45 4.12 -24.16 18.44
CA ARG A 45 3.44 -24.33 19.74
C ARG A 45 4.34 -23.88 20.87
N ILE A 46 3.87 -22.94 21.67
CA ILE A 46 4.56 -22.41 22.85
C ILE A 46 3.84 -22.92 24.10
N HIS A 47 4.57 -23.56 25.01
CA HIS A 47 4.03 -23.92 26.33
C HIS A 47 4.22 -22.74 27.28
N PHE A 48 3.12 -22.15 27.75
CA PHE A 48 3.12 -20.96 28.59
C PHE A 48 1.98 -21.02 29.62
N ASP A 49 2.32 -20.85 30.91
CA ASP A 49 1.37 -20.89 32.03
C ASP A 49 0.41 -22.10 32.01
N GLY A 50 0.94 -23.30 31.72
CA GLY A 50 0.16 -24.53 31.66
C GLY A 50 -0.73 -24.68 30.42
N ARG A 51 -0.69 -23.73 29.49
CA ARG A 51 -1.44 -23.76 28.22
C ARG A 51 -0.50 -23.90 27.03
N VAL A 52 -1.08 -24.19 25.87
CA VAL A 52 -0.39 -24.17 24.57
C VAL A 52 -0.91 -23.00 23.76
N VAL A 53 -0.01 -22.11 23.37
CA VAL A 53 -0.29 -21.01 22.44
C VAL A 53 0.17 -21.42 21.05
N LEU A 54 -0.73 -21.38 20.08
CA LEU A 54 -0.41 -21.65 18.68
C LEU A 54 0.01 -20.35 17.97
N VAL A 55 1.08 -20.41 17.19
CA VAL A 55 1.55 -19.30 16.36
C VAL A 55 1.69 -19.78 14.93
N ASP A 56 0.99 -19.11 14.00
CA ASP A 56 1.02 -19.50 12.59
C ASP A 56 0.78 -18.31 11.64
N ALA A 57 0.96 -18.56 10.34
CA ALA A 57 0.77 -17.59 9.28
C ALA A 57 -0.61 -17.71 8.63
N PHE A 58 -1.39 -16.62 8.72
CA PHE A 58 -2.69 -16.44 8.10
C PHE A 58 -2.63 -15.21 7.19
N PRO A 59 -2.25 -15.37 5.91
CA PRO A 59 -2.29 -14.26 4.96
C PRO A 59 -3.73 -13.80 4.77
N LEU A 60 -3.98 -12.50 4.92
CA LEU A 60 -5.31 -11.94 4.75
C LEU A 60 -5.63 -11.82 3.26
N GLY A 61 -6.73 -12.45 2.84
CA GLY A 61 -7.29 -12.33 1.50
C GLY A 61 -8.25 -11.15 1.35
N ILE A 62 -8.78 -10.99 0.15
CA ILE A 62 -9.91 -10.09 -0.14
C ILE A 62 -11.16 -10.91 -0.47
N ASP A 63 -12.34 -10.30 -0.31
CA ASP A 63 -13.60 -10.88 -0.77
C ASP A 63 -13.70 -10.75 -2.30
N PHE A 64 -13.12 -11.71 -3.01
CA PHE A 64 -13.06 -11.68 -4.47
C PHE A 64 -14.46 -11.65 -5.13
N GLU A 65 -15.41 -12.41 -4.59
CA GLU A 65 -16.76 -12.50 -5.15
C GLU A 65 -17.51 -11.16 -5.04
N HIS A 66 -17.37 -10.48 -3.91
CA HIS A 66 -17.94 -9.15 -3.73
C HIS A 66 -17.40 -8.15 -4.75
N PHE A 67 -16.08 -8.12 -4.96
CA PHE A 67 -15.45 -7.21 -5.92
C PHE A 67 -15.89 -7.50 -7.36
N THR A 68 -15.89 -8.77 -7.77
CA THR A 68 -16.29 -9.16 -9.13
C THR A 68 -17.77 -8.86 -9.41
N LYS A 69 -18.64 -9.06 -8.42
CA LYS A 69 -20.06 -8.69 -8.52
C LYS A 69 -20.23 -7.19 -8.76
N ILE A 70 -19.55 -6.35 -7.97
CA ILE A 70 -19.68 -4.89 -8.08
C ILE A 70 -19.21 -4.36 -9.44
N LEU A 71 -18.18 -4.98 -10.05
CA LEU A 71 -17.73 -4.62 -11.40
C LEU A 71 -18.82 -4.80 -12.46
N THR A 72 -19.84 -5.63 -12.21
CA THR A 72 -20.95 -5.83 -13.15
C THR A 72 -22.05 -4.76 -13.04
N GLU A 73 -22.03 -3.95 -11.97
CA GLU A 73 -23.04 -2.92 -11.71
C GLU A 73 -22.94 -1.76 -12.71
N GLU A 74 -24.08 -1.25 -13.16
CA GLU A 74 -24.12 -0.22 -14.21
C GLU A 74 -23.42 1.08 -13.80
N ARG A 75 -23.49 1.44 -12.51
CA ARG A 75 -22.78 2.61 -11.96
C ARG A 75 -21.26 2.51 -12.14
N VAL A 76 -20.69 1.32 -11.97
CA VAL A 76 -19.24 1.08 -12.13
C VAL A 76 -18.87 1.01 -13.60
N LYS A 77 -19.67 0.31 -14.42
CA LYS A 77 -19.48 0.28 -15.88
C LYS A 77 -19.49 1.67 -16.50
N LYS A 78 -20.36 2.57 -16.02
CA LYS A 78 -20.38 3.97 -16.47
C LYS A 78 -19.07 4.68 -16.14
N LYS A 79 -18.53 4.50 -14.93
CA LYS A 79 -17.22 5.06 -14.52
C LYS A 79 -16.06 4.50 -15.32
N VAL A 80 -16.06 3.20 -15.60
CA VAL A 80 -15.05 2.56 -16.45
C VAL A 80 -15.05 3.18 -17.84
N LYS A 81 -16.22 3.35 -18.46
CA LYS A 81 -16.33 3.99 -19.79
C LYS A 81 -15.88 5.45 -19.75
N GLU A 82 -16.28 6.20 -18.73
CA GLU A 82 -15.88 7.61 -18.51
C GLU A 82 -14.35 7.73 -18.49
N TYR A 83 -13.67 6.92 -17.66
CA TYR A 83 -12.22 6.99 -17.54
C TYR A 83 -11.49 6.38 -18.73
N HIS A 84 -12.02 5.34 -19.37
CA HIS A 84 -11.42 4.79 -20.58
C HIS A 84 -11.37 5.82 -21.71
N GLU A 85 -12.43 6.61 -21.90
CA GLU A 85 -12.41 7.70 -22.89
C GLU A 85 -11.49 8.86 -22.44
N ALA A 86 -11.49 9.20 -21.15
CA ALA A 86 -10.63 10.27 -20.62
C ALA A 86 -9.12 9.95 -20.75
N PHE A 87 -8.74 8.68 -20.62
CA PHE A 87 -7.37 8.20 -20.72
C PHE A 87 -7.07 7.48 -22.04
N LYS A 88 -7.90 7.72 -23.06
CA LYS A 88 -7.77 7.08 -24.36
C LYS A 88 -6.38 7.30 -24.96
N ASN A 89 -5.80 6.22 -25.48
CA ASN A 89 -4.44 6.17 -26.04
C ASN A 89 -3.30 6.42 -25.02
N LEU A 90 -3.60 6.42 -23.71
CA LEU A 90 -2.59 6.49 -22.66
C LEU A 90 -2.47 5.15 -21.93
N TYR A 91 -1.24 4.74 -21.62
CA TYR A 91 -0.97 3.71 -20.64
C TYR A 91 -1.13 4.32 -19.24
N VAL A 92 -2.07 3.79 -18.46
CA VAL A 92 -2.37 4.28 -17.11
C VAL A 92 -1.60 3.47 -16.08
N ILE A 93 -0.81 4.16 -15.26
CA ILE A 93 -0.20 3.59 -14.05
C ILE A 93 -0.97 4.13 -12.86
N PHE A 94 -1.61 3.26 -12.08
CA PHE A 94 -2.52 3.67 -11.00
C PHE A 94 -2.12 3.09 -9.63
N PRO A 95 -1.18 3.74 -8.90
CA PRO A 95 -0.95 3.43 -7.50
C PRO A 95 -1.97 4.13 -6.60
N LEU A 96 -2.63 3.34 -5.74
CA LEU A 96 -3.38 3.83 -4.59
C LEU A 96 -2.61 3.48 -3.31
N ASP A 97 -2.23 4.50 -2.54
CA ASP A 97 -1.55 4.33 -1.25
C ASP A 97 -2.14 5.22 -0.16
N ARG A 98 -1.86 4.89 1.10
CA ARG A 98 -1.98 5.85 2.22
C ARG A 98 -0.71 6.67 2.32
N LEU A 99 -0.79 7.89 2.86
CA LEU A 99 0.38 8.70 3.18
C LEU A 99 1.20 8.03 4.30
N ASP A 100 2.16 7.19 3.92
CA ASP A 100 2.95 6.38 4.83
C ASP A 100 4.36 6.17 4.23
N TYR A 101 5.39 6.35 5.06
CA TYR A 101 6.79 6.28 4.62
C TYR A 101 7.21 4.87 4.19
N THR A 102 6.50 3.83 4.62
CA THR A 102 6.77 2.45 4.23
C THR A 102 6.31 2.11 2.80
N LYS A 103 5.56 3.00 2.15
CA LYS A 103 4.98 2.76 0.81
C LYS A 103 5.89 3.11 -0.36
N GLY A 104 7.03 3.74 -0.10
CA GLY A 104 8.03 4.02 -1.14
C GLY A 104 7.54 4.98 -2.23
N ILE A 105 6.60 5.88 -1.91
CA ILE A 105 5.99 6.80 -2.88
C ILE A 105 7.03 7.72 -3.55
N PRO A 106 7.98 8.36 -2.80
CA PRO A 106 9.04 9.16 -3.42
C PRO A 106 9.92 8.36 -4.38
N GLN A 107 10.21 7.10 -4.06
CA GLN A 107 11.02 6.20 -4.88
C GLN A 107 10.30 5.88 -6.20
N ARG A 108 8.98 5.62 -6.14
CA ARG A 108 8.16 5.43 -7.34
C ARG A 108 8.16 6.65 -8.25
N LEU A 109 8.03 7.86 -7.69
CA LEU A 109 8.11 9.12 -8.44
C LEU A 109 9.48 9.31 -9.10
N LYS A 110 10.57 9.07 -8.36
CA LYS A 110 11.95 9.13 -8.89
C LYS A 110 12.17 8.10 -10.01
N ALA A 111 11.63 6.89 -9.87
CA ALA A 111 11.69 5.86 -10.90
C ALA A 111 10.89 6.25 -12.16
N TYR A 112 9.72 6.86 -11.98
CA TYR A 112 8.91 7.38 -13.08
C TYR A 112 9.60 8.54 -13.81
N GLU A 113 10.22 9.48 -13.08
CA GLU A 113 11.05 10.54 -13.67
C GLU A 113 12.18 9.95 -14.53
N LEU A 114 12.89 8.95 -13.99
CA LEU A 114 13.97 8.26 -14.69
C LEU A 114 13.46 7.54 -15.95
N PHE A 115 12.31 6.88 -15.87
CA PHE A 115 11.65 6.24 -17.01
C PHE A 115 11.37 7.24 -18.14
N LEU A 116 10.76 8.39 -17.83
CA LEU A 116 10.47 9.43 -18.83
C LEU A 116 11.74 10.08 -19.40
N ALA A 117 12.82 10.15 -18.60
CA ALA A 117 14.12 10.61 -19.07
C ALA A 117 14.75 9.63 -20.05
N LYS A 118 14.77 8.34 -19.70
CA LYS A 118 15.43 7.27 -20.47
C LYS A 118 14.67 6.89 -21.74
N TYR A 119 13.34 7.00 -21.74
CA TYR A 119 12.50 6.60 -22.87
C TYR A 119 11.58 7.74 -23.34
N PRO A 120 12.11 8.73 -24.09
CA PRO A 120 11.34 9.88 -24.55
C PRO A 120 10.11 9.53 -25.42
N ASN A 121 10.13 8.37 -26.08
CA ASN A 121 9.05 7.85 -26.93
C ASN A 121 7.74 7.52 -26.18
N TYR A 122 7.79 7.44 -24.84
CA TYR A 122 6.62 7.26 -23.97
C TYR A 122 6.04 8.58 -23.42
N ARG A 123 6.72 9.71 -23.63
CA ARG A 123 6.17 11.02 -23.26
C ARG A 123 4.92 11.28 -24.10
N GLY A 124 3.85 11.77 -23.46
CA GLY A 124 2.54 11.91 -24.11
C GLY A 124 1.75 10.60 -24.25
N LYS A 125 2.29 9.45 -23.82
CA LYS A 125 1.65 8.14 -23.94
C LYS A 125 1.44 7.43 -22.62
N VAL A 126 2.07 7.87 -21.54
CA VAL A 126 1.94 7.24 -20.21
C VAL A 126 1.49 8.30 -19.23
N VAL A 127 0.61 7.92 -18.30
CA VAL A 127 0.15 8.78 -17.21
C VAL A 127 0.20 8.03 -15.89
N LEU A 128 0.75 8.68 -14.87
CA LEU A 128 0.73 8.20 -13.50
C LEU A 128 -0.44 8.86 -12.75
N VAL A 129 -1.50 8.10 -12.48
CA VAL A 129 -2.61 8.55 -11.64
C VAL A 129 -2.31 8.17 -10.20
N LEU A 130 -1.68 9.09 -9.46
CA LEU A 130 -1.25 8.87 -8.09
C LEU A 130 -2.33 9.33 -7.11
N VAL A 131 -3.00 8.39 -6.46
CA VAL A 131 -3.97 8.68 -5.39
C VAL A 131 -3.35 8.35 -4.04
N ILE A 132 -3.33 9.35 -3.16
CA ILE A 132 -2.85 9.22 -1.79
C ILE A 132 -3.97 9.55 -0.83
N SER A 133 -4.40 8.57 -0.06
CA SER A 133 -5.36 8.77 1.02
C SER A 133 -4.68 9.40 2.24
N PRO A 134 -5.25 10.48 2.83
CA PRO A 134 -4.74 11.06 4.07
C PRO A 134 -4.65 10.01 5.19
N SER A 135 -3.56 10.04 5.97
CA SER A 135 -3.36 9.16 7.13
C SER A 135 -2.79 9.96 8.28
N ARG A 136 -3.22 9.68 9.52
CA ARG A 136 -2.64 10.16 10.79
C ARG A 136 -2.12 11.61 10.75
N THR A 137 -3.06 12.54 10.59
CA THR A 137 -2.81 13.99 10.57
C THR A 137 -2.37 14.48 11.96
N GLY A 138 -1.07 14.41 12.25
CA GLY A 138 -0.53 14.88 13.53
C GLY A 138 0.95 14.54 13.79
N VAL A 139 1.54 13.63 13.02
CA VAL A 139 2.95 13.22 13.17
C VAL A 139 3.81 13.98 12.14
N LYS A 140 4.89 14.63 12.59
CA LYS A 140 5.71 15.55 11.78
C LYS A 140 6.25 14.89 10.50
N GLU A 141 6.56 13.61 10.59
CA GLU A 141 7.08 12.75 9.53
C GLU A 141 6.12 12.65 8.35
N HIS A 142 4.81 12.64 8.58
CA HIS A 142 3.82 12.65 7.49
C HIS A 142 3.82 13.98 6.73
N THR A 143 3.98 15.11 7.43
CA THR A 143 4.07 16.43 6.79
C THR A 143 5.31 16.55 5.91
N VAL A 144 6.46 16.06 6.39
CA VAL A 144 7.71 16.03 5.62
C VAL A 144 7.55 15.16 4.37
N LEU A 145 7.02 13.95 4.53
CA LEU A 145 6.78 13.04 3.41
C LEU A 145 5.83 13.65 2.37
N LYS A 146 4.74 14.27 2.81
CA LYS A 146 3.80 14.94 1.91
C LYS A 146 4.49 16.05 1.13
N LYS A 147 5.30 16.88 1.80
CA LYS A 147 6.06 17.95 1.15
C LYS A 147 7.01 17.39 0.08
N GLU A 148 7.77 16.33 0.39
CA GLU A 148 8.65 15.69 -0.60
C GLU A 148 7.85 15.19 -1.82
N ILE A 149 6.69 14.57 -1.59
CA ILE A 149 5.81 14.08 -2.67
C ILE A 149 5.31 15.25 -3.53
N ASP A 150 4.78 16.31 -2.91
CA ASP A 150 4.25 17.48 -3.62
C ASP A 150 5.36 18.15 -4.47
N GLU A 151 6.58 18.28 -3.93
CA GLU A 151 7.75 18.83 -4.63
C GLU A 151 8.17 17.95 -5.82
N LEU A 152 8.24 16.62 -5.64
CA LEU A 152 8.57 15.69 -6.71
C LEU A 152 7.52 15.71 -7.83
N VAL A 153 6.23 15.70 -7.49
CA VAL A 153 5.14 15.81 -8.48
C VAL A 153 5.25 17.13 -9.24
N GLY A 154 5.42 18.25 -8.52
CA GLY A 154 5.58 19.57 -9.13
C GLY A 154 6.78 19.64 -10.07
N LYS A 155 7.93 19.12 -9.65
CA LYS A 155 9.15 19.03 -10.47
C LYS A 155 8.94 18.22 -11.75
N ILE A 156 8.35 17.02 -11.64
CA ILE A 156 8.16 16.13 -12.80
C ILE A 156 7.14 16.71 -13.77
N ASN A 157 5.99 17.19 -13.30
CA ASN A 157 5.00 17.84 -14.14
C ASN A 157 5.58 19.11 -14.79
N GLY A 158 6.25 19.97 -14.02
CA GLY A 158 6.88 21.18 -14.58
C GLY A 158 7.92 20.91 -15.66
N LYS A 159 8.59 19.76 -15.62
CA LYS A 159 9.62 19.37 -16.60
C LYS A 159 9.05 18.73 -17.87
N TYR A 160 7.98 17.93 -17.76
CA TYR A 160 7.51 17.08 -18.86
C TYR A 160 6.09 17.39 -19.35
N SER A 161 5.28 18.12 -18.60
CA SER A 161 3.92 18.49 -19.04
C SER A 161 3.97 19.28 -20.35
N THR A 162 2.94 19.06 -21.16
CA THR A 162 2.65 19.84 -22.36
C THR A 162 1.22 20.37 -22.28
N LEU A 163 0.79 21.18 -23.25
CA LEU A 163 -0.57 21.71 -23.29
C LEU A 163 -1.66 20.63 -23.20
N ASN A 164 -1.38 19.44 -23.75
CA ASN A 164 -2.37 18.37 -23.89
C ASN A 164 -2.04 17.12 -23.04
N TRP A 165 -1.00 17.16 -22.21
CA TRP A 165 -0.57 15.99 -21.44
C TRP A 165 0.10 16.38 -20.13
N ASN A 166 -0.38 15.80 -19.05
CA ASN A 166 0.26 15.85 -17.73
C ASN A 166 0.78 14.44 -17.39
N PRO A 167 2.07 14.28 -17.08
CA PRO A 167 2.65 12.97 -16.82
C PRO A 167 2.16 12.38 -15.49
N ILE A 168 1.79 13.22 -14.51
CA ILE A 168 1.26 12.80 -13.20
C ILE A 168 -0.05 13.54 -12.90
N ILE A 169 -1.11 12.79 -12.65
CA ILE A 169 -2.35 13.27 -12.05
C ILE A 169 -2.31 12.88 -10.57
N TYR A 170 -2.11 13.87 -9.70
CA TYR A 170 -1.96 13.67 -8.27
C TYR A 170 -3.22 14.09 -7.50
N MET A 171 -3.73 13.18 -6.68
CA MET A 171 -4.90 13.40 -5.83
C MET A 171 -4.58 13.02 -4.38
N TYR A 172 -4.66 14.00 -3.48
CA TYR A 172 -4.58 13.79 -2.04
C TYR A 172 -5.97 13.79 -1.41
N LYS A 173 -6.71 12.70 -1.58
CA LYS A 173 -8.08 12.53 -1.08
C LYS A 173 -8.46 11.06 -1.03
N TYR A 174 -9.53 10.76 -0.30
CA TYR A 174 -10.26 9.52 -0.50
C TYR A 174 -11.03 9.58 -1.82
N ILE A 175 -11.07 8.47 -2.54
CA ILE A 175 -11.89 8.33 -3.75
C ILE A 175 -13.03 7.34 -3.49
N PRO A 176 -14.22 7.55 -4.09
CA PRO A 176 -15.31 6.60 -4.03
C PRO A 176 -14.89 5.22 -4.54
N PHE A 177 -15.54 4.18 -4.01
CA PHE A 177 -15.18 2.80 -4.31
C PHE A 177 -15.39 2.46 -5.79
N GLU A 178 -16.43 2.99 -6.42
CA GLU A 178 -16.68 2.85 -7.86
C GLU A 178 -15.56 3.46 -8.73
N ASP A 179 -15.04 4.64 -8.36
CA ASP A 179 -13.95 5.28 -9.09
C ASP A 179 -12.66 4.48 -8.91
N LEU A 180 -12.43 3.92 -7.71
CA LEU A 180 -11.31 3.02 -7.44
C LEU A 180 -11.33 1.79 -8.36
N LEU A 181 -12.48 1.10 -8.41
CA LEU A 181 -12.64 -0.08 -9.26
C LEU A 181 -12.48 0.25 -10.74
N ALA A 182 -13.05 1.37 -11.18
CA ALA A 182 -12.92 1.82 -12.56
C ALA A 182 -11.45 2.13 -12.93
N LEU A 183 -10.71 2.81 -12.05
CA LEU A 183 -9.28 3.09 -12.26
C LEU A 183 -8.42 1.83 -12.25
N TYR A 184 -8.72 0.85 -11.39
CA TYR A 184 -8.06 -0.46 -11.47
C TYR A 184 -8.33 -1.15 -12.80
N GLN A 185 -9.57 -1.08 -13.32
CA GLN A 185 -9.93 -1.76 -14.55
C GLN A 185 -9.25 -1.19 -15.81
N ILE A 186 -9.03 0.12 -15.88
CA ILE A 186 -8.36 0.75 -17.03
C ILE A 186 -6.82 0.71 -16.94
N ALA A 187 -6.27 0.48 -15.74
CA ALA A 187 -4.83 0.38 -15.53
C ALA A 187 -4.29 -1.05 -15.74
N MET A 188 -5.18 -2.02 -15.98
CA MET A 188 -4.88 -3.40 -16.34
C MET A 188 -4.68 -3.59 -17.84
#